data_AF-A0A671M5G4-F1
#
_entry.id   AF-A0A671M5G4-F1
#
_cell.length_a   1.000
_cell.length_b   1.000
_cell.length_c   1.000
_cell.angle_alpha   90.00
_cell.angle_beta   90.00
_cell.angle_gamma   90.00
#
_symmetry.space_group_name_H-M   'P 1'
#
loop_
_entity.id
_entity.type
_entity.pdbx_description
1 polymer ?
#
loop_
_entity_poly.entity_id
_entity_poly.type
_entity_poly.pdbx_seq_one_letter_code
_entity_poly.pdbx_strand_id
1 'polypeptide(L)'
;MPSGCGEQNLIILAPNIYILQYLEVTAQLTPTIRQTAIGYLQSGYQGQLNYRHSDGSYSTFGYGASNTWCVFMLFLYCASLNWVVMRLFMARLTAFVMRSFGLARSFIFIDPSVLQSAKDWLISKQGSDGCFMQQGTLYHNAMKGGVGDNVTMTAYIVASLLELDVLVTDPIITNALSCLRPVVGNVGNTYATALLAYTFSLAGETSTRAQLLNALDNVAITEGNELHWSQTSSGDTLAVEISSYVLLAVLSVQPLTTANLGYANRIVNWLVTQQNPYGGFSSTQDTVVALHALSLLAAEVFSLEGSNTITVQSSSVAGELYNFNVNRDNRLLYQEKLLKNVPGRYSVRAKGSTCVSVQVCTFTCLTSTSMLVPVLLVMFSFVLPGCMFPQHPDTH
;
A
#
# COMPACT_ATOMS: atom_id res chain seq x y z
N MET A 1 8.56 -16.15 3.97
CA MET A 1 8.55 -15.28 5.16
C MET A 1 8.16 -16.11 6.37
N PRO A 2 8.83 -15.99 7.53
CA PRO A 2 8.36 -16.63 8.76
C PRO A 2 6.99 -16.06 9.10
N SER A 3 6.00 -16.92 9.27
CA SER A 3 4.62 -16.59 9.65
C SER A 3 4.48 -16.65 11.18
N GLY A 4 3.89 -15.63 11.83
CA GLY A 4 3.46 -15.79 13.22
C GLY A 4 3.20 -14.56 14.07
N CYS A 5 3.36 -13.33 13.57
CA CYS A 5 3.07 -12.12 14.35
C CYS A 5 1.83 -11.35 13.83
N GLY A 6 1.21 -10.54 14.69
CA GLY A 6 -0.03 -9.83 14.36
C GLY A 6 0.11 -8.84 13.21
N GLU A 7 1.30 -8.29 12.96
CA GLU A 7 1.54 -7.40 11.82
C GLU A 7 1.57 -8.18 10.49
N GLN A 8 2.20 -9.36 10.47
CA GLN A 8 2.22 -10.23 9.29
C GLN A 8 0.85 -10.75 8.93
N ASN A 9 0.01 -11.03 9.93
CA ASN A 9 -1.37 -11.41 9.67
C ASN A 9 -2.14 -10.29 8.94
N LEU A 10 -1.87 -9.02 9.28
CA LEU A 10 -2.46 -7.88 8.59
C LEU A 10 -1.90 -7.66 7.17
N ILE A 11 -0.64 -8.02 6.90
CA ILE A 11 -0.08 -8.01 5.53
C ILE A 11 -0.89 -8.91 4.61
N ILE A 12 -1.43 -10.01 5.13
CA ILE A 12 -2.25 -10.93 4.35
C ILE A 12 -3.70 -10.44 4.32
N LEU A 13 -4.22 -9.96 5.45
CA LEU A 13 -5.62 -9.54 5.57
C LEU A 13 -5.93 -8.30 4.69
N ALA A 14 -5.15 -7.22 4.80
CA ALA A 14 -5.49 -5.94 4.19
C ALA A 14 -5.57 -5.98 2.65
N PRO A 15 -4.60 -6.57 1.91
CA PRO A 15 -4.69 -6.68 0.45
C PRO A 15 -5.91 -7.46 -0.04
N ASN A 16 -6.34 -8.51 0.69
CA ASN A 16 -7.54 -9.27 0.33
C ASN A 16 -8.81 -8.40 0.36
N ILE A 17 -8.87 -7.40 1.25
CA ILE A 17 -10.00 -6.45 1.31
C ILE A 17 -10.00 -5.55 0.08
N TYR A 18 -8.85 -4.96 -0.29
CA TYR A 18 -8.75 -4.08 -1.45
C TYR A 18 -9.02 -4.82 -2.76
N ILE A 19 -8.56 -6.07 -2.88
CA ILE A 19 -8.87 -6.93 -4.03
C ILE A 19 -10.38 -7.18 -4.13
N LEU A 20 -11.05 -7.48 -3.01
CA LEU A 20 -12.50 -7.67 -3.01
C LEU A 20 -13.26 -6.40 -3.40
N GLN A 21 -12.87 -5.24 -2.88
CA GLN A 21 -13.47 -3.95 -3.25
C GLN A 21 -13.30 -3.67 -4.75
N TYR A 22 -12.10 -3.86 -5.29
CA TYR A 22 -11.84 -3.71 -6.71
C TYR A 22 -12.70 -4.67 -7.57
N LEU A 23 -12.78 -5.95 -7.19
CA LEU A 23 -13.57 -6.93 -7.94
C LEU A 23 -15.08 -6.66 -7.85
N GLU A 24 -15.56 -6.09 -6.75
CA GLU A 24 -16.95 -5.69 -6.56
C GLU A 24 -17.30 -4.48 -7.43
N VAL A 25 -16.50 -3.40 -7.37
CA VAL A 25 -16.71 -2.18 -8.17
C VAL A 25 -16.62 -2.47 -9.67
N THR A 26 -15.71 -3.35 -10.08
CA THR A 26 -15.53 -3.72 -11.49
C THR A 26 -16.48 -4.82 -11.98
N ALA A 27 -17.41 -5.29 -11.13
CA ALA A 27 -18.35 -6.37 -11.42
C ALA A 27 -17.69 -7.68 -11.92
N GLN A 28 -16.50 -7.99 -11.40
CA GLN A 28 -15.72 -9.20 -11.71
C GLN A 28 -15.76 -10.25 -10.59
N LEU A 29 -16.40 -9.93 -9.47
CA LEU A 29 -16.45 -10.81 -8.30
C LEU A 29 -17.32 -12.05 -8.56
N THR A 30 -16.68 -13.19 -8.80
CA THR A 30 -17.37 -14.48 -8.92
C THR A 30 -17.71 -15.05 -7.53
N PRO A 31 -18.77 -15.88 -7.40
CA PRO A 31 -19.12 -16.51 -6.12
C PRO A 31 -17.97 -17.34 -5.53
N THR A 32 -17.21 -18.03 -6.37
CA THR A 32 -16.05 -18.84 -5.94
C THR A 32 -14.95 -17.97 -5.35
N ILE A 33 -14.55 -16.90 -6.05
CA ILE A 33 -13.52 -15.97 -5.55
C ILE A 33 -13.99 -15.31 -4.25
N ARG A 34 -15.27 -14.89 -4.19
CA ARG A 34 -15.87 -14.31 -2.99
C ARG A 34 -15.78 -15.26 -1.80
N GLN A 35 -16.16 -16.52 -1.97
CA GLN A 35 -16.15 -17.49 -0.88
C GLN A 35 -14.74 -17.77 -0.37
N THR A 36 -13.77 -17.92 -1.27
CA THR A 36 -12.36 -18.11 -0.90
C THR A 36 -11.82 -16.90 -0.14
N ALA A 37 -12.05 -15.69 -0.65
CA ALA A 37 -11.59 -14.46 -0.01
C ALA A 37 -12.26 -14.23 1.36
N ILE A 38 -13.56 -14.51 1.50
CA ILE A 38 -14.26 -14.51 2.79
C ILE A 38 -13.58 -15.47 3.78
N GLY A 39 -13.19 -16.66 3.33
CA GLY A 39 -12.43 -17.61 4.17
C GLY A 39 -11.11 -17.03 4.68
N TYR A 40 -10.34 -16.34 3.81
CA TYR A 40 -9.13 -15.64 4.22
C TYR A 40 -9.40 -14.49 5.18
N LEU A 41 -10.45 -13.70 4.95
CA LEU A 41 -10.84 -12.60 5.84
C LEU A 41 -11.27 -13.11 7.23
N GLN A 42 -12.05 -14.18 7.29
CA GLN A 42 -12.48 -14.81 8.55
C GLN A 42 -11.28 -15.38 9.32
N SER A 43 -10.39 -16.10 8.63
CA SER A 43 -9.16 -16.63 9.24
C SER A 43 -8.25 -15.51 9.74
N GLY A 44 -8.09 -14.43 8.96
CA GLY A 44 -7.28 -13.29 9.35
C GLY A 44 -7.88 -12.51 10.51
N TYR A 45 -9.21 -12.35 10.55
CA TYR A 45 -9.92 -11.73 11.68
C TYR A 45 -9.71 -12.53 12.97
N GLN A 46 -9.99 -13.84 12.95
CA GLN A 46 -9.80 -14.72 14.12
C GLN A 46 -8.33 -14.78 14.56
N GLY A 47 -7.41 -14.86 13.59
CA GLY A 47 -5.97 -14.82 13.85
C GLY A 47 -5.56 -13.52 14.55
N GLN A 48 -6.10 -12.38 14.12
CA GLN A 48 -5.77 -11.08 14.68
C GLN A 48 -6.31 -10.88 16.11
N LEU A 49 -7.45 -11.49 16.45
CA LEU A 49 -8.02 -11.42 17.80
C LEU A 49 -7.09 -12.01 18.88
N ASN A 50 -6.21 -12.95 18.52
CA ASN A 50 -5.20 -13.48 19.45
C ASN A 50 -4.16 -12.43 19.91
N TYR A 51 -4.06 -11.32 19.19
CA TYR A 51 -3.15 -10.21 19.48
C TYR A 51 -3.83 -9.03 20.17
N ARG A 52 -5.14 -9.14 20.48
CA ARG A 52 -5.94 -8.13 21.16
C ARG A 52 -5.74 -8.21 22.68
N HIS A 53 -5.62 -7.06 23.32
CA HIS A 53 -5.50 -6.90 24.77
C HIS A 53 -6.87 -6.63 25.39
N SER A 54 -6.99 -6.81 26.71
CA SER A 54 -8.23 -6.57 27.45
C SER A 54 -8.68 -5.11 27.42
N ASP A 55 -7.76 -4.18 27.19
CA ASP A 55 -8.02 -2.74 27.06
C ASP A 55 -8.43 -2.33 25.63
N GLY A 56 -8.55 -3.27 24.70
CA GLY A 56 -8.89 -3.02 23.29
C GLY A 56 -7.71 -2.73 22.37
N SER A 57 -6.48 -2.63 22.90
CA SER A 57 -5.29 -2.41 22.08
C SER A 57 -4.75 -3.67 21.40
N TYR A 58 -3.92 -3.49 20.38
CA TYR A 58 -3.27 -4.58 19.64
C TYR A 58 -1.74 -4.53 19.75
N SER A 59 -1.10 -5.70 19.85
CA SER A 59 0.37 -5.84 19.90
C SER A 59 0.89 -6.82 18.84
N THR A 60 2.19 -6.78 18.54
CA THR A 60 2.80 -7.70 17.55
C THR A 60 2.74 -9.17 18.00
N PHE A 61 2.79 -9.43 19.30
CA PHE A 61 3.03 -10.78 19.87
C PHE A 61 1.95 -11.30 20.82
N GLY A 62 0.88 -10.51 21.08
CA GLY A 62 -0.24 -10.90 21.93
C GLY A 62 0.12 -11.07 23.41
N TYR A 63 -0.78 -11.71 24.17
CA TYR A 63 -0.58 -12.08 25.58
C TYR A 63 -0.91 -13.58 25.74
N GLY A 64 0.08 -14.42 26.07
CA GLY A 64 -0.12 -15.86 26.17
C GLY A 64 0.92 -16.59 27.03
N ALA A 65 0.46 -17.57 27.81
CA ALA A 65 1.28 -18.32 28.78
C ALA A 65 2.43 -19.12 28.13
N SER A 66 2.30 -19.55 26.88
CA SER A 66 3.35 -20.23 26.09
C SER A 66 4.42 -19.28 25.54
N ASN A 67 4.14 -17.97 25.54
CA ASN A 67 5.06 -16.94 25.04
C ASN A 67 5.85 -16.32 26.19
N THR A 68 5.71 -16.84 27.42
CA THR A 68 6.47 -16.35 28.58
C THR A 68 7.96 -16.36 28.31
N TRP A 69 8.53 -17.32 27.57
CA TRP A 69 9.98 -17.29 27.30
C TRP A 69 10.42 -16.18 26.33
N CYS A 70 9.69 -15.91 25.25
CA CYS A 70 10.00 -14.79 24.35
C CYS A 70 9.61 -13.44 24.97
N VAL A 71 8.50 -13.38 25.70
CA VAL A 71 8.07 -12.18 26.45
C VAL A 71 9.00 -11.92 27.62
N PHE A 72 9.61 -12.93 28.24
CA PHE A 72 10.58 -12.82 29.35
C PHE A 72 12.01 -12.54 28.85
N MET A 73 12.43 -13.11 27.72
CA MET A 73 13.66 -12.68 27.02
C MET A 73 13.51 -11.26 26.50
N LEU A 74 12.34 -10.87 25.97
CA LEU A 74 12.05 -9.49 25.64
C LEU A 74 11.86 -8.63 26.90
N PHE A 75 11.37 -9.17 28.02
CA PHE A 75 11.31 -8.41 29.28
C PHE A 75 12.69 -8.18 29.87
N LEU A 76 13.63 -9.11 29.72
CA LEU A 76 15.02 -8.97 30.16
C LEU A 76 15.86 -8.13 29.17
N TYR A 77 15.62 -8.27 27.86
CA TYR A 77 16.28 -7.50 26.81
C TYR A 77 15.64 -6.12 26.58
N CYS A 78 14.38 -5.93 26.97
CA CYS A 78 13.66 -4.65 27.01
C CYS A 78 13.49 -4.09 28.43
N ALA A 79 13.93 -4.74 29.51
CA ALA A 79 14.09 -4.04 30.79
C ALA A 79 15.13 -2.90 30.68
N SER A 80 16.00 -2.95 29.66
CA SER A 80 16.89 -1.85 29.26
C SER A 80 16.24 -0.87 28.24
N LEU A 81 15.06 -1.17 27.70
CA LEU A 81 14.29 -0.32 26.79
C LEU A 81 13.07 0.25 27.53
N ASN A 82 13.05 1.57 27.74
CA ASN A 82 11.94 2.28 28.34
C ASN A 82 10.57 1.74 27.85
N TRP A 83 9.70 1.34 28.79
CA TRP A 83 8.32 0.81 28.60
C TRP A 83 7.42 1.67 27.68
N VAL A 84 7.86 2.89 27.48
CA VAL A 84 7.34 3.94 26.63
C VAL A 84 7.36 3.55 25.13
N VAL A 85 8.45 2.96 24.62
CA VAL A 85 8.59 2.56 23.20
C VAL A 85 7.54 1.52 22.78
N MET A 86 7.13 0.64 23.69
CA MET A 86 6.14 -0.39 23.41
C MET A 86 4.75 0.22 23.12
N ARG A 87 4.34 1.27 23.85
CA ARG A 87 2.98 1.85 23.77
C ARG A 87 2.65 2.47 22.40
N LEU A 88 3.66 2.90 21.65
CA LEU A 88 3.49 3.59 20.37
C LEU A 88 3.28 2.69 19.18
N PHE A 89 4.01 1.59 19.16
CA PHE A 89 3.78 0.55 18.17
C PHE A 89 2.34 0.06 18.27
N MET A 90 1.79 -0.01 19.49
CA MET A 90 0.40 -0.38 19.72
C MET A 90 -0.57 0.63 19.12
N ALA A 91 -0.33 1.95 19.17
CA ALA A 91 -1.25 2.93 18.62
C ALA A 91 -1.38 2.86 17.09
N ARG A 92 -0.24 2.83 16.38
CA ARG A 92 -0.22 2.63 14.92
C ARG A 92 -0.86 1.30 14.55
N LEU A 93 -0.46 0.20 15.20
CA LEU A 93 -1.00 -1.12 14.91
C LEU A 93 -2.51 -1.19 15.20
N THR A 94 -2.96 -0.63 16.32
CA THR A 94 -4.38 -0.59 16.70
C THR A 94 -5.19 0.20 15.67
N ALA A 95 -4.70 1.36 15.23
CA ALA A 95 -5.33 2.12 14.15
C ALA A 95 -5.38 1.32 12.83
N PHE A 96 -4.29 0.62 12.49
CA PHE A 96 -4.23 -0.20 11.27
C PHE A 96 -5.16 -1.42 11.31
N VAL A 97 -5.26 -2.11 12.45
CA VAL A 97 -6.20 -3.21 12.67
C VAL A 97 -7.63 -2.69 12.57
N MET A 98 -7.95 -1.62 13.28
CA MET A 98 -9.27 -1.01 13.30
C MET A 98 -9.70 -0.58 11.89
N ARG A 99 -8.79 0.05 11.13
CA ARG A 99 -8.99 0.39 9.72
C ARG A 99 -9.30 -0.86 8.88
N SER A 100 -8.44 -1.87 8.95
CA SER A 100 -8.60 -3.10 8.17
C SER A 100 -9.92 -3.81 8.50
N PHE A 101 -10.26 -3.92 9.78
CA PHE A 101 -11.52 -4.53 10.22
C PHE A 101 -12.74 -3.74 9.80
N GLY A 102 -12.69 -2.40 9.90
CA GLY A 102 -13.82 -1.58 9.50
C GLY A 102 -14.10 -1.66 8.00
N LEU A 103 -13.07 -1.67 7.16
CA LEU A 103 -13.22 -1.93 5.72
C LEU A 103 -13.77 -3.35 5.43
N ALA A 104 -13.32 -4.35 6.20
CA ALA A 104 -13.79 -5.73 6.07
C ALA A 104 -15.27 -5.95 6.45
N ARG A 105 -15.92 -5.00 7.17
CA ARG A 105 -17.35 -5.09 7.54
C ARG A 105 -18.30 -5.23 6.36
N SER A 106 -17.88 -4.76 5.19
CA SER A 106 -18.62 -4.89 3.93
C SER A 106 -18.70 -6.35 3.44
N PHE A 107 -17.76 -7.21 3.84
CA PHE A 107 -17.65 -8.59 3.36
C PHE A 107 -17.88 -9.65 4.45
N ILE A 108 -17.48 -9.38 5.70
CA ILE A 108 -17.60 -10.30 6.82
C ILE A 108 -18.18 -9.62 8.06
N PHE A 109 -18.79 -10.41 8.94
CA PHE A 109 -19.21 -9.91 10.24
C PHE A 109 -17.99 -9.64 11.14
N ILE A 110 -17.90 -8.40 11.63
CA ILE A 110 -16.92 -7.97 12.63
C ILE A 110 -17.72 -7.49 13.85
N ASP A 111 -17.37 -7.98 15.02
CA ASP A 111 -17.99 -7.55 16.28
C ASP A 111 -17.78 -6.03 16.51
N PRO A 112 -18.86 -5.22 16.59
CA PRO A 112 -18.75 -3.79 16.82
C PRO A 112 -18.01 -3.41 18.11
N SER A 113 -18.09 -4.26 19.15
CA SER A 113 -17.41 -4.03 20.42
C SER A 113 -15.89 -4.05 20.29
N VAL A 114 -15.36 -4.85 19.35
CA VAL A 114 -13.93 -4.92 19.06
C VAL A 114 -13.44 -3.58 18.51
N LEU A 115 -14.15 -3.03 17.51
CA LEU A 115 -13.84 -1.72 16.94
C LEU A 115 -14.00 -0.59 17.94
N GLN A 116 -15.09 -0.61 18.72
CA GLN A 116 -15.35 0.43 19.71
C GLN A 116 -14.27 0.47 20.79
N SER A 117 -13.88 -0.70 21.34
CA SER A 117 -12.82 -0.76 22.35
C SER A 117 -11.46 -0.26 21.83
N ALA A 118 -11.13 -0.54 20.57
CA ALA A 118 -9.92 -0.04 19.94
C ALA A 118 -9.96 1.48 19.76
N LYS A 119 -11.12 2.04 19.36
CA LYS A 119 -11.35 3.47 19.26
C LYS A 119 -11.23 4.16 20.62
N ASP A 120 -11.88 3.63 21.66
CA ASP A 120 -11.83 4.18 23.02
C ASP A 120 -10.41 4.17 23.58
N TRP A 121 -9.65 3.11 23.31
CA TRP A 121 -8.25 3.04 23.67
C TRP A 121 -7.42 4.10 22.95
N LEU A 122 -7.62 4.31 21.65
CA LEU A 122 -6.94 5.37 20.91
C LEU A 122 -7.28 6.75 21.48
N ILE A 123 -8.56 7.05 21.75
CA ILE A 123 -8.99 8.29 22.39
C ILE A 123 -8.23 8.54 23.70
N SER A 124 -8.02 7.50 24.52
CA SER A 124 -7.26 7.59 25.78
C SER A 124 -5.78 7.97 25.61
N LYS A 125 -5.24 7.93 24.38
CA LYS A 125 -3.86 8.26 24.04
C LYS A 125 -3.70 9.63 23.41
N GLN A 126 -4.81 10.34 23.14
CA GLN A 126 -4.75 11.71 22.63
C GLN A 126 -4.27 12.65 23.75
N GLY A 127 -3.28 13.48 23.44
CA GLY A 127 -2.75 14.50 24.34
C GLY A 127 -3.73 15.66 24.54
N SER A 128 -3.46 16.51 25.53
CA SER A 128 -4.23 17.73 25.79
C SER A 128 -4.14 18.76 24.65
N ASP A 129 -3.09 18.68 23.85
CA ASP A 129 -2.87 19.47 22.63
C ASP A 129 -3.61 18.91 21.41
N GLY A 130 -4.31 17.77 21.55
CA GLY A 130 -5.00 17.08 20.47
C GLY A 130 -4.11 16.15 19.64
N CYS A 131 -2.79 16.19 19.82
CA CYS A 131 -1.87 15.29 19.11
C CYS A 131 -1.75 13.93 19.80
N PHE A 132 -1.49 12.89 19.01
CA PHE A 132 -1.09 11.59 19.52
C PHE A 132 0.42 11.59 19.75
N MET A 133 0.83 11.58 21.02
CA MET A 133 2.25 11.66 21.39
C MET A 133 3.00 10.37 21.03
N GLN A 134 4.11 10.53 20.32
CA GLN A 134 5.11 9.49 20.09
C GLN A 134 6.15 9.50 21.22
N GLN A 135 5.85 8.85 22.34
CA GLN A 135 6.86 8.53 23.34
C GLN A 135 7.67 7.25 22.98
N GLY A 136 8.83 7.38 22.31
CA GLY A 136 9.81 6.29 22.10
C GLY A 136 10.32 6.04 20.66
N THR A 137 11.52 5.47 20.52
CA THR A 137 12.18 5.12 19.25
C THR A 137 12.14 3.63 18.97
N LEU A 138 11.55 3.22 17.84
CA LEU A 138 11.57 1.84 17.35
C LEU A 138 12.81 1.56 16.49
N TYR A 139 13.40 0.37 16.66
CA TYR A 139 14.62 -0.07 15.96
C TYR A 139 14.37 -0.99 14.75
N HIS A 140 13.11 -1.32 14.41
CA HIS A 140 12.77 -2.07 13.18
C HIS A 140 12.08 -1.17 12.14
N ASN A 141 12.89 -0.59 11.24
CA ASN A 141 12.43 0.39 10.25
C ASN A 141 11.49 -0.19 9.17
N ALA A 142 11.68 -1.47 8.80
CA ALA A 142 10.89 -2.12 7.73
C ALA A 142 9.41 -2.34 8.08
N MET A 143 9.05 -2.30 9.37
CA MET A 143 7.66 -2.49 9.83
C MET A 143 6.99 -1.16 10.17
N LYS A 144 7.77 -0.14 10.56
CA LYS A 144 7.27 1.20 10.94
C LYS A 144 6.76 2.01 9.74
N GLY A 145 7.37 1.84 8.56
CA GLY A 145 7.22 2.81 7.47
C GLY A 145 7.81 4.17 7.86
N GLY A 146 7.33 5.24 7.24
CA GLY A 146 7.83 6.60 7.50
C GLY A 146 7.29 7.30 8.75
N VAL A 147 6.32 6.71 9.46
CA VAL A 147 5.64 7.33 10.63
C VAL A 147 6.58 7.42 11.83
N GLY A 148 7.22 8.58 12.03
CA GLY A 148 8.35 8.72 12.93
C GLY A 148 8.36 9.88 13.90
N ASP A 149 7.31 10.69 13.94
CA ASP A 149 7.12 11.82 14.86
C ASP A 149 5.65 11.95 15.31
N ASN A 150 5.36 12.86 16.25
CA ASN A 150 3.98 13.12 16.73
C ASN A 150 3.02 13.51 15.60
N VAL A 151 3.54 14.21 14.58
CA VAL A 151 2.75 14.76 13.47
C VAL A 151 2.29 13.63 12.57
N THR A 152 3.21 12.80 12.10
CA THR A 152 2.95 11.64 11.25
C THR A 152 2.10 10.59 11.97
N MET A 153 2.31 10.37 13.29
CA MET A 153 1.45 9.47 14.07
C MET A 153 0.01 9.98 14.14
N THR A 154 -0.15 11.27 14.44
CA THR A 154 -1.47 11.92 14.50
C THR A 154 -2.17 11.87 13.14
N ALA A 155 -1.46 12.22 12.07
CA ALA A 155 -1.98 12.16 10.70
C ALA A 155 -2.41 10.74 10.31
N TYR A 156 -1.60 9.72 10.63
CA TYR A 156 -1.93 8.32 10.34
C TYR A 156 -3.19 7.83 11.07
N ILE A 157 -3.33 8.15 12.36
CA ILE A 157 -4.51 7.77 13.17
C ILE A 157 -5.76 8.48 12.64
N VAL A 158 -5.65 9.78 12.33
CA VAL A 158 -6.77 10.56 11.78
C VAL A 158 -7.18 10.03 10.41
N ALA A 159 -6.24 9.79 9.50
CA ALA A 159 -6.53 9.19 8.19
C ALA A 159 -7.23 7.83 8.34
N SER A 160 -6.74 6.98 9.24
CA SER A 160 -7.34 5.67 9.52
C SER A 160 -8.77 5.76 10.06
N LEU A 161 -9.08 6.77 10.90
CA LEU A 161 -10.42 7.00 11.42
C LEU A 161 -11.36 7.58 10.35
N LEU A 162 -10.88 8.51 9.53
CA LEU A 162 -11.66 9.12 8.45
C LEU A 162 -12.03 8.09 7.37
N GLU A 163 -11.14 7.15 7.05
CA GLU A 163 -11.45 6.03 6.16
C GLU A 163 -12.52 5.07 6.71
N LEU A 164 -12.80 5.11 8.01
CA LEU A 164 -13.88 4.33 8.65
C LEU A 164 -15.20 5.12 8.74
N ASP A 165 -15.32 6.20 7.97
CA ASP A 165 -16.46 7.12 7.98
C ASP A 165 -16.72 7.74 9.37
N VAL A 166 -15.69 7.87 10.22
CA VAL A 166 -15.80 8.67 11.44
C VAL A 166 -15.94 10.13 11.02
N LEU A 167 -17.05 10.74 11.44
CA LEU A 167 -17.37 12.11 11.07
C LEU A 167 -16.25 13.07 11.48
N VAL A 168 -15.93 14.03 10.61
CA VAL A 168 -14.94 15.09 10.88
C VAL A 168 -15.31 15.90 12.14
N THR A 169 -16.61 15.97 12.45
CA THR A 169 -17.16 16.62 13.65
C THR A 169 -16.92 15.85 14.95
N ASP A 170 -16.44 14.61 14.89
CA ASP A 170 -16.06 13.85 16.09
C ASP A 170 -14.92 14.59 16.81
N PRO A 171 -15.04 14.85 18.14
CA PRO A 171 -14.03 15.57 18.90
C PRO A 171 -12.60 15.02 18.73
N ILE A 172 -12.43 13.71 18.58
CA ILE A 172 -11.11 13.11 18.36
C ILE A 172 -10.45 13.66 17.09
N ILE A 173 -11.22 13.75 16.00
CA ILE A 173 -10.76 14.22 14.69
C ILE A 173 -10.56 15.73 14.71
N THR A 174 -11.53 16.46 15.25
CA THR A 174 -11.46 17.93 15.31
C THR A 174 -10.24 18.40 16.12
N ASN A 175 -9.98 17.78 17.27
CA ASN A 175 -8.83 18.10 18.11
C ASN A 175 -7.50 17.72 17.42
N ALA A 176 -7.45 16.55 16.77
CA ALA A 176 -6.25 16.12 16.08
C ALA A 176 -5.93 17.00 14.86
N LEU A 177 -6.93 17.37 14.06
CA LEU A 177 -6.76 18.31 12.95
C LEU A 177 -6.31 19.70 13.46
N SER A 178 -6.82 20.16 14.60
CA SER A 178 -6.36 21.40 15.24
C SER A 178 -4.87 21.34 15.60
N CYS A 179 -4.35 20.17 15.98
CA CYS A 179 -2.93 19.99 16.24
C CYS A 179 -2.08 19.96 14.95
N LEU A 180 -2.63 19.45 13.84
CA LEU A 180 -1.91 19.30 12.57
C LEU A 180 -1.84 20.60 11.74
N ARG A 181 -2.87 21.45 11.77
CA ARG A 181 -2.95 22.68 10.95
C ARG A 181 -1.74 23.63 11.09
N PRO A 182 -1.22 23.92 12.30
CA PRO A 182 -0.05 24.80 12.46
C PRO A 182 1.22 24.27 11.79
N VAL A 183 1.32 22.94 11.56
CA VAL A 183 2.52 22.28 11.04
C VAL A 183 2.57 22.35 9.50
N VAL A 184 1.42 22.44 8.83
CA VAL A 184 1.27 22.41 7.36
C VAL A 184 2.20 23.39 6.63
N GLY A 185 2.43 24.58 7.19
CA GLY A 185 3.28 25.61 6.58
C GLY A 185 4.79 25.39 6.72
N ASN A 186 5.24 24.42 7.54
CA ASN A 186 6.66 24.23 7.88
C ASN A 186 7.07 22.75 7.86
N VAL A 187 6.46 21.95 6.98
CA VAL A 187 6.76 20.53 6.89
C VAL A 187 8.04 20.32 6.08
N GLY A 188 9.18 20.18 6.77
CA GLY A 188 10.48 19.91 6.14
C GLY A 188 10.68 18.45 5.69
N ASN A 189 9.69 17.57 5.89
CA ASN A 189 9.78 16.14 5.63
C ASN A 189 8.75 15.73 4.56
N THR A 190 9.23 15.24 3.40
CA THR A 190 8.41 14.84 2.25
C THR A 190 7.36 13.79 2.64
N TYR A 191 7.73 12.83 3.49
CA TYR A 191 6.81 11.81 4.00
C TYR A 191 5.67 12.42 4.81
N ALA A 192 5.99 13.32 5.73
CA ALA A 192 4.98 13.99 6.54
C ALA A 192 4.06 14.84 5.66
N THR A 193 4.59 15.54 4.65
CA THR A 193 3.80 16.33 3.71
C THR A 193 2.83 15.46 2.91
N ALA A 194 3.27 14.30 2.41
CA ALA A 194 2.43 13.36 1.67
C ALA A 194 1.30 12.77 2.54
N LEU A 195 1.62 12.33 3.75
CA LEU A 195 0.63 11.79 4.68
C LEU A 195 -0.38 12.86 5.12
N LEU A 196 0.07 14.09 5.38
CA LEU A 196 -0.82 15.21 5.68
C LEU A 196 -1.70 15.56 4.48
N ALA A 197 -1.16 15.57 3.26
CA ALA A 197 -1.94 15.84 2.06
C ALA A 197 -3.09 14.83 1.94
N TYR A 198 -2.81 13.56 2.18
CA TYR A 198 -3.84 12.51 2.22
C TYR A 198 -4.85 12.72 3.35
N THR A 199 -4.38 12.96 4.57
CA THR A 199 -5.23 13.16 5.75
C THR A 199 -6.20 14.34 5.57
N PHE A 200 -5.70 15.49 5.09
CA PHE A 200 -6.54 16.66 4.82
C PHE A 200 -7.44 16.48 3.59
N SER A 201 -7.05 15.62 2.63
CA SER A 201 -7.94 15.22 1.54
C SER A 201 -9.16 14.47 2.07
N LEU A 202 -8.95 13.51 2.98
CA LEU A 202 -10.04 12.78 3.63
C LEU A 202 -10.90 13.67 4.53
N ALA A 203 -10.32 14.67 5.17
CA ALA A 203 -11.05 15.63 6.01
C ALA A 203 -11.88 16.66 5.20
N GLY A 204 -11.74 16.68 3.88
CA GLY A 204 -12.42 17.64 3.00
C GLY A 204 -11.81 19.04 2.96
N GLU A 205 -10.61 19.24 3.51
CA GLU A 205 -9.91 20.54 3.53
C GLU A 205 -9.14 20.78 2.21
N THR A 206 -9.85 21.25 1.18
CA THR A 206 -9.29 21.39 -0.18
C THR A 206 -8.16 22.42 -0.31
N SER A 207 -8.21 23.53 0.44
CA SER A 207 -7.16 24.57 0.43
C SER A 207 -5.85 24.07 1.03
N THR A 208 -5.92 23.45 2.21
CA THR A 208 -4.78 22.84 2.91
C THR A 208 -4.14 21.74 2.07
N ARG A 209 -4.97 20.87 1.47
CA ARG A 209 -4.55 19.85 0.52
C ARG A 209 -3.79 20.45 -0.66
N ALA A 210 -4.35 21.47 -1.33
CA ALA A 210 -3.72 22.08 -2.50
C ALA A 210 -2.36 22.69 -2.15
N GLN A 211 -2.24 23.34 -0.99
CA GLN A 211 -0.96 23.84 -0.49
C GLN A 211 0.07 22.71 -0.30
N LEU A 212 -0.32 21.59 0.30
CA LEU A 212 0.56 20.44 0.52
C LEU A 212 0.96 19.75 -0.79
N LEU A 213 0.03 19.56 -1.73
CA LEU A 213 0.33 18.99 -3.05
C LEU A 213 1.26 19.90 -3.86
N ASN A 214 1.05 21.22 -3.83
CA ASN A 214 1.99 22.16 -4.46
C ASN A 214 3.39 22.10 -3.83
N ALA A 215 3.48 21.92 -2.51
CA ALA A 215 4.76 21.74 -1.83
C ALA A 215 5.46 20.44 -2.26
N LEU A 216 4.68 19.36 -2.44
CA LEU A 216 5.17 18.08 -2.96
C LEU A 216 5.63 18.17 -4.41
N ASP A 217 4.91 18.91 -5.26
CA ASP A 217 5.29 19.11 -6.66
C ASP A 217 6.67 19.78 -6.80
N ASN A 218 7.05 20.66 -5.88
CA ASN A 218 8.36 21.31 -5.88
C ASN A 218 9.53 20.35 -5.59
N VAL A 219 9.26 19.20 -4.96
CA VAL A 219 10.26 18.18 -4.61
C VAL A 219 10.04 16.86 -5.37
N ALA A 220 9.16 16.87 -6.37
CA ALA A 220 8.83 15.69 -7.15
C ALA A 220 9.98 15.31 -8.09
N ILE A 221 10.27 14.02 -8.18
CA ILE A 221 11.29 13.46 -9.06
C ILE A 221 10.59 12.97 -10.33
N THR A 222 10.92 13.62 -11.46
CA THR A 222 10.37 13.28 -12.78
C THR A 222 11.42 12.62 -13.64
N GLU A 223 11.14 11.40 -14.09
CA GLU A 223 11.99 10.63 -15.00
C GLU A 223 11.16 10.20 -16.21
N GLY A 224 11.20 11.00 -17.29
CA GLY A 224 10.34 10.78 -18.46
C GLY A 224 8.85 10.85 -18.10
N ASN A 225 8.14 9.73 -18.24
CA ASN A 225 6.70 9.64 -17.89
C ASN A 225 6.46 9.13 -16.46
N GLU A 226 7.51 8.94 -15.68
CA GLU A 226 7.45 8.49 -14.30
C GLU A 226 7.53 9.70 -13.34
N LEU A 227 6.76 9.62 -12.25
CA LEU A 227 6.70 10.65 -11.22
C LEU A 227 6.74 9.97 -9.85
N HIS A 228 7.65 10.39 -8.98
CA HIS A 228 7.74 9.83 -7.64
C HIS A 228 8.35 10.82 -6.63
N TRP A 229 8.32 10.43 -5.37
CA TRP A 229 8.88 11.18 -4.26
C TRP A 229 9.78 10.30 -3.41
N SER A 230 10.83 10.92 -2.86
CA SER A 230 11.68 10.32 -1.86
C SER A 230 12.00 11.32 -0.74
N GLN A 231 12.35 10.78 0.42
CA GLN A 231 12.86 11.51 1.57
C GLN A 231 14.37 11.77 1.45
N THR A 232 15.11 10.85 0.83
CA THR A 232 16.55 10.96 0.57
C THR A 232 16.89 10.73 -0.90
N SER A 233 17.99 11.32 -1.36
CA SER A 233 18.44 11.26 -2.76
C SER A 233 19.03 9.90 -3.19
N SER A 234 19.14 8.91 -2.30
CA SER A 234 19.62 7.56 -2.64
C SER A 234 18.97 6.47 -1.78
N GLY A 235 18.45 5.43 -2.46
CA GLY A 235 18.04 4.17 -1.83
C GLY A 235 16.92 4.28 -0.79
N ASP A 236 15.94 5.14 -1.00
CA ASP A 236 14.90 5.41 -0.01
C ASP A 236 13.84 4.29 0.05
N THR A 237 13.80 3.57 1.17
CA THR A 237 12.80 2.54 1.47
C THR A 237 11.37 3.11 1.61
N LEU A 238 11.22 4.42 1.76
CA LEU A 238 9.93 5.09 1.94
C LEU A 238 9.34 5.63 0.63
N ALA A 239 10.09 5.67 -0.46
CA ALA A 239 9.67 6.32 -1.69
C ALA A 239 8.33 5.76 -2.25
N VAL A 240 8.14 4.44 -2.15
CA VAL A 240 6.89 3.76 -2.52
C VAL A 240 5.74 4.20 -1.62
N GLU A 241 5.96 4.26 -0.30
CA GLU A 241 4.93 4.68 0.66
C GLU A 241 4.53 6.14 0.45
N ILE A 242 5.51 7.05 0.28
CA ILE A 242 5.29 8.48 0.02
C ILE A 242 4.47 8.66 -1.25
N SER A 243 4.94 8.08 -2.36
CA SER A 243 4.29 8.22 -3.67
C SER A 243 2.88 7.64 -3.66
N SER A 244 2.64 6.57 -2.88
CA SER A 244 1.31 5.98 -2.72
C SER A 244 0.37 6.89 -1.92
N TYR A 245 0.83 7.59 -0.88
CA TYR A 245 0.00 8.59 -0.17
C TYR A 245 -0.32 9.79 -1.05
N VAL A 246 0.62 10.26 -1.87
CA VAL A 246 0.34 11.34 -2.85
C VAL A 246 -0.72 10.89 -3.84
N LEU A 247 -0.60 9.67 -4.36
CA LEU A 247 -1.60 9.08 -5.25
C LEU A 247 -2.98 9.00 -4.56
N LEU A 248 -3.05 8.49 -3.34
CA LEU A 248 -4.31 8.46 -2.58
C LEU A 248 -4.90 9.87 -2.40
N ALA A 249 -4.10 10.87 -2.04
CA ALA A 249 -4.53 12.25 -1.88
C ALA A 249 -5.09 12.86 -3.18
N VAL A 250 -4.52 12.50 -4.33
CA VAL A 250 -5.03 12.90 -5.65
C VAL A 250 -6.38 12.25 -5.93
N LEU A 251 -6.53 10.96 -5.59
CA LEU A 251 -7.74 10.16 -5.85
C LEU A 251 -8.90 10.43 -4.90
N SER A 252 -8.65 10.98 -3.70
CA SER A 252 -9.70 11.24 -2.70
C SER A 252 -10.73 12.31 -3.09
N VAL A 253 -10.50 13.09 -4.16
CA VAL A 253 -11.43 14.15 -4.58
C VAL A 253 -12.18 13.74 -5.84
N GLN A 254 -13.51 13.67 -5.70
CA GLN A 254 -14.43 13.39 -6.78
C GLN A 254 -15.17 14.67 -7.22
N PRO A 255 -15.49 14.84 -8.52
CA PRO A 255 -15.15 13.94 -9.63
C PRO A 255 -13.68 14.06 -10.05
N LEU A 256 -13.07 12.94 -10.45
CA LEU A 256 -11.71 12.94 -11.01
C LEU A 256 -11.69 13.56 -12.42
N THR A 257 -10.79 14.52 -12.62
CA THR A 257 -10.57 15.15 -13.93
C THR A 257 -9.56 14.34 -14.75
N THR A 258 -9.59 14.51 -16.08
CA THR A 258 -8.58 13.93 -16.98
C THR A 258 -7.16 14.33 -16.61
N ALA A 259 -6.96 15.56 -16.11
CA ALA A 259 -5.66 16.03 -15.63
C ALA A 259 -5.20 15.25 -14.37
N ASN A 260 -6.11 15.03 -13.42
CA ASN A 260 -5.82 14.25 -12.20
C ASN A 260 -5.49 12.80 -12.55
N LEU A 261 -6.22 12.19 -13.49
CA LEU A 261 -5.95 10.82 -13.96
C LEU A 261 -4.61 10.73 -14.69
N GLY A 262 -4.27 11.72 -15.53
CA GLY A 262 -2.96 11.80 -16.19
C GLY A 262 -1.82 11.93 -15.19
N TYR A 263 -1.98 12.77 -14.16
CA TYR A 263 -1.02 12.93 -13.08
C TYR A 263 -0.87 11.63 -12.26
N ALA A 264 -1.99 11.03 -11.85
CA ALA A 264 -2.02 9.76 -11.13
C ALA A 264 -1.36 8.62 -11.92
N ASN A 265 -1.56 8.57 -13.23
CA ASN A 265 -0.94 7.57 -14.09
C ASN A 265 0.59 7.66 -14.10
N ARG A 266 1.16 8.87 -14.07
CA ARG A 266 2.62 9.05 -13.99
C ARG A 266 3.20 8.47 -12.70
N ILE A 267 2.47 8.58 -11.59
CA ILE A 267 2.84 7.99 -10.31
C ILE A 267 2.79 6.47 -10.37
N VAL A 268 1.71 5.94 -10.94
CA VAL A 268 1.50 4.50 -11.05
C VAL A 268 2.51 3.83 -11.98
N ASN A 269 2.89 4.48 -13.08
CA ASN A 269 3.95 3.98 -13.95
C ASN A 269 5.23 3.71 -13.17
N TRP A 270 5.62 4.63 -12.27
CA TRP A 270 6.77 4.42 -11.39
C TRP A 270 6.52 3.33 -10.34
N LEU A 271 5.36 3.34 -9.65
CA LEU A 271 5.07 2.34 -8.61
C LEU A 271 5.14 0.91 -9.15
N VAL A 272 4.68 0.67 -10.37
CA VAL A 272 4.73 -0.67 -10.97
C VAL A 272 6.16 -1.11 -11.28
N THR A 273 7.11 -0.21 -11.54
CA THR A 273 8.53 -0.59 -11.69
C THR A 273 9.16 -1.03 -10.38
N GLN A 274 8.62 -0.58 -9.24
CA GLN A 274 9.10 -0.92 -7.89
C GLN A 274 8.49 -2.22 -7.34
N GLN A 275 7.46 -2.76 -8.00
CA GLN A 275 6.79 -3.98 -7.55
C GLN A 275 7.70 -5.21 -7.75
N ASN A 276 7.70 -6.13 -6.79
CA ASN A 276 8.45 -7.37 -6.87
C ASN A 276 7.68 -8.45 -7.67
N PRO A 277 8.34 -9.56 -8.05
CA PRO A 277 7.73 -10.60 -8.88
C PRO A 277 6.51 -11.30 -8.25
N TYR A 278 6.31 -11.13 -6.94
CA TYR A 278 5.19 -11.72 -6.21
C TYR A 278 4.09 -10.70 -5.91
N GLY A 279 4.17 -9.51 -6.51
CA GLY A 279 3.18 -8.44 -6.37
C GLY A 279 3.34 -7.57 -5.11
N GLY A 280 4.35 -7.83 -4.28
CA GLY A 280 4.66 -7.04 -3.09
C GLY A 280 5.70 -5.95 -3.34
N PHE A 281 6.02 -5.19 -2.30
CA PHE A 281 7.10 -4.20 -2.31
C PHE A 281 8.16 -4.58 -1.27
N SER A 282 9.02 -3.64 -0.89
CA SER A 282 10.17 -3.91 -0.01
C SER A 282 9.77 -4.11 1.45
N SER A 283 8.64 -3.53 1.87
CA SER A 283 8.18 -3.53 3.26
C SER A 283 6.71 -3.99 3.38
N THR A 284 6.18 -3.92 4.60
CA THR A 284 4.75 -4.19 4.88
C THR A 284 3.88 -2.99 4.50
N GLN A 285 4.28 -1.80 4.93
CA GLN A 285 3.46 -0.59 4.83
C GLN A 285 3.39 -0.06 3.40
N ASP A 286 4.53 0.01 2.72
CA ASP A 286 4.58 0.33 1.29
C ASP A 286 3.69 -0.61 0.46
N THR A 287 3.70 -1.91 0.74
CA THR A 287 2.86 -2.89 0.03
C THR A 287 1.38 -2.63 0.25
N VAL A 288 0.95 -2.43 1.50
CA VAL A 288 -0.47 -2.22 1.82
C VAL A 288 -0.97 -0.90 1.22
N VAL A 289 -0.22 0.20 1.37
CA VAL A 289 -0.63 1.52 0.89
C VAL A 289 -0.57 1.60 -0.65
N ALA A 290 0.45 1.01 -1.28
CA ALA A 290 0.54 0.96 -2.73
C ALA A 290 -0.58 0.13 -3.35
N LEU A 291 -0.87 -1.06 -2.80
CA LEU A 291 -1.98 -1.89 -3.30
C LEU A 291 -3.33 -1.20 -3.10
N HIS A 292 -3.52 -0.48 -2.00
CA HIS A 292 -4.72 0.34 -1.80
C HIS A 292 -4.84 1.40 -2.90
N ALA A 293 -3.80 2.20 -3.13
CA ALA A 293 -3.81 3.28 -4.11
C ALA A 293 -4.00 2.76 -5.55
N LEU A 294 -3.30 1.68 -5.91
CA LEU A 294 -3.42 1.03 -7.21
C LEU A 294 -4.82 0.46 -7.42
N SER A 295 -5.42 -0.17 -6.40
CA SER A 295 -6.78 -0.74 -6.48
C SER A 295 -7.85 0.34 -6.72
N LEU A 296 -7.73 1.50 -6.07
CA LEU A 296 -8.64 2.62 -6.25
C LEU A 296 -8.53 3.19 -7.67
N LEU A 297 -7.32 3.51 -8.12
CA LEU A 297 -7.16 4.03 -9.48
C LEU A 297 -7.58 3.00 -10.54
N ALA A 298 -7.29 1.71 -10.32
CA ALA A 298 -7.71 0.64 -11.22
C ALA A 298 -9.23 0.50 -11.31
N ALA A 299 -9.96 0.77 -10.23
CA ALA A 299 -11.42 0.79 -10.25
C ALA A 299 -11.97 1.98 -11.07
N GLU A 300 -11.36 3.16 -10.96
CA GLU A 300 -11.79 4.40 -11.64
C GLU A 300 -11.60 4.36 -13.17
N VAL A 301 -10.49 3.78 -13.62
CA VAL A 301 -10.13 3.69 -15.05
C VAL A 301 -10.57 2.40 -15.72
N PHE A 302 -11.31 1.56 -15.00
CA PHE A 302 -11.65 0.22 -15.44
C PHE A 302 -12.51 0.25 -16.72
N SER A 303 -12.16 -0.63 -17.66
CA SER A 303 -12.98 -0.92 -18.83
C SER A 303 -13.23 -2.42 -18.96
N LEU A 304 -14.48 -2.77 -19.28
CA LEU A 304 -14.90 -4.17 -19.42
C LEU A 304 -14.42 -4.79 -20.74
N GLU A 305 -14.26 -3.96 -21.77
CA GLU A 305 -13.94 -4.38 -23.13
C GLU A 305 -12.47 -4.22 -23.47
N GLY A 306 -11.98 -5.13 -24.30
CA GLY A 306 -10.67 -5.05 -24.92
C GLY A 306 -9.83 -6.31 -24.75
N SER A 307 -8.84 -6.42 -25.62
CA SER A 307 -7.88 -7.52 -25.63
C SER A 307 -6.53 -7.00 -26.05
N ASN A 308 -5.46 -7.63 -25.54
CA ASN A 308 -4.10 -7.32 -25.95
C ASN A 308 -3.31 -8.61 -26.17
N THR A 309 -2.58 -8.64 -27.27
CA THR A 309 -1.61 -9.69 -27.59
C THR A 309 -0.22 -9.11 -27.43
N ILE A 310 0.57 -9.75 -26.58
CA ILE A 310 1.95 -9.37 -26.32
C ILE A 310 2.87 -10.43 -26.89
N THR A 311 3.82 -9.96 -27.68
CA THR A 311 4.83 -10.78 -28.33
C THR A 311 6.19 -10.38 -27.79
N VAL A 312 6.88 -11.31 -27.14
CA VAL A 312 8.27 -11.18 -26.71
C VAL A 312 9.14 -11.97 -27.66
N GLN A 313 10.09 -11.31 -28.32
CA GLN A 313 10.95 -11.91 -29.34
C GLN A 313 12.42 -11.73 -28.98
N SER A 314 13.19 -12.83 -29.03
CA SER A 314 14.65 -12.78 -28.89
C SER A 314 15.28 -12.14 -30.12
N SER A 315 16.20 -11.20 -29.90
CA SER A 315 17.01 -10.57 -30.96
C SER A 315 18.20 -11.44 -31.36
N SER A 316 18.63 -12.34 -30.47
CA SER A 316 19.83 -13.17 -30.63
C SER A 316 19.55 -14.49 -31.34
N VAL A 317 18.34 -15.03 -31.20
CA VAL A 317 17.95 -16.34 -31.75
C VAL A 317 16.70 -16.20 -32.60
N ALA A 318 16.88 -16.42 -33.91
CA ALA A 318 15.77 -16.44 -34.85
C ALA A 318 14.78 -17.56 -34.50
N GLY A 319 13.50 -17.20 -34.36
CA GLY A 319 12.40 -18.15 -34.07
C GLY A 319 12.02 -18.28 -32.60
N GLU A 320 12.76 -17.67 -31.66
CA GLU A 320 12.36 -17.66 -30.25
C GLU A 320 11.33 -16.54 -30.00
N LEU A 321 10.06 -16.94 -29.99
CA LEU A 321 8.90 -16.05 -29.91
C LEU A 321 7.92 -16.53 -28.83
N TYR A 322 7.59 -15.66 -27.90
CA TYR A 322 6.68 -15.92 -26.81
C TYR A 322 5.45 -15.02 -26.95
N ASN A 323 4.29 -15.62 -27.17
CA ASN A 323 3.01 -14.91 -27.24
C ASN A 323 2.22 -15.04 -25.93
N PHE A 324 1.63 -13.94 -25.50
CA PHE A 324 0.71 -13.83 -24.38
C PHE A 324 -0.56 -13.17 -24.88
N ASN A 325 -1.69 -13.82 -24.67
CA ASN A 325 -2.99 -13.28 -25.05
C ASN A 325 -3.75 -12.94 -23.79
N VAL A 326 -4.21 -11.70 -23.71
CA VAL A 326 -5.03 -11.26 -22.60
C VAL A 326 -6.36 -10.74 -23.10
N ASN A 327 -7.41 -11.29 -22.52
CA ASN A 327 -8.80 -11.03 -22.80
C ASN A 327 -9.57 -10.90 -21.47
N ARG A 328 -10.88 -10.69 -21.57
CA ARG A 328 -11.78 -10.55 -20.42
C ARG A 328 -11.70 -11.71 -19.43
N ASP A 329 -11.53 -12.94 -19.90
CA ASP A 329 -11.63 -14.14 -19.07
C ASP A 329 -10.32 -14.45 -18.34
N ASN A 330 -9.18 -14.11 -18.94
CA ASN A 330 -7.86 -14.43 -18.40
C ASN A 330 -7.07 -13.23 -17.90
N ARG A 331 -7.64 -12.02 -17.90
CA ARG A 331 -6.94 -10.82 -17.39
C ARG A 331 -6.54 -10.92 -15.92
N LEU A 332 -7.32 -11.59 -15.07
CA LEU A 332 -6.98 -11.78 -13.67
C LEU A 332 -6.02 -12.97 -13.44
N LEU A 333 -5.65 -13.69 -14.49
CA LEU A 333 -4.75 -14.83 -14.40
C LEU A 333 -3.31 -14.38 -14.62
N TYR A 334 -2.49 -14.67 -13.62
CA TYR A 334 -1.05 -14.56 -13.73
C TYR A 334 -0.51 -15.48 -14.82
N GLN A 335 0.32 -14.94 -15.72
CA GLN A 335 0.94 -15.68 -16.81
C GLN A 335 2.45 -15.48 -16.78
N GLU A 336 3.20 -16.57 -16.87
CA GLU A 336 4.66 -16.55 -16.92
C GLU A 336 5.24 -17.43 -18.04
N LYS A 337 6.39 -17.02 -18.59
CA LYS A 337 7.24 -17.90 -19.41
C LYS A 337 8.71 -17.72 -19.06
N LEU A 338 9.41 -18.84 -19.04
CA LEU A 338 10.85 -18.92 -18.90
C LEU A 338 11.52 -18.60 -20.24
N LEU A 339 12.41 -17.62 -20.23
CA LEU A 339 13.23 -17.29 -21.40
C LEU A 339 14.47 -18.18 -21.41
N LYS A 340 14.76 -18.81 -22.55
CA LYS A 340 15.79 -19.86 -22.66
C LYS A 340 17.20 -19.29 -22.84
N ASN A 341 17.33 -18.17 -23.55
CA ASN A 341 18.64 -17.59 -23.90
C ASN A 341 18.95 -16.39 -23.00
N VAL A 342 19.58 -16.64 -21.85
CA VAL A 342 19.97 -15.59 -20.90
C VAL A 342 21.46 -15.73 -20.59
N PRO A 343 22.28 -14.68 -20.78
CA PRO A 343 21.93 -13.30 -21.17
C PRO A 343 21.59 -13.15 -22.67
N GLY A 344 20.56 -12.37 -22.98
CA GLY A 344 20.12 -12.10 -24.36
C GLY A 344 19.30 -10.81 -24.46
N ARG A 345 19.18 -10.24 -25.66
CA ARG A 345 18.32 -9.07 -25.92
C ARG A 345 16.95 -9.52 -26.38
N TYR A 346 15.90 -9.08 -25.69
CA TYR A 346 14.52 -9.36 -26.03
C TYR A 346 13.79 -8.07 -26.38
N SER A 347 12.92 -8.12 -27.39
CA SER A 347 12.01 -7.03 -27.75
C SER A 347 10.58 -7.41 -27.36
N VAL A 348 9.85 -6.47 -26.77
CA VAL A 348 8.45 -6.65 -26.38
C VAL A 348 7.59 -5.79 -27.30
N ARG A 349 6.60 -6.39 -27.95
CA ARG A 349 5.59 -5.68 -28.74
C ARG A 349 4.20 -6.02 -28.21
N ALA A 350 3.40 -4.99 -27.94
CA ALA A 350 2.01 -5.13 -27.55
C ALA A 350 1.10 -4.66 -28.71
N LYS A 351 0.01 -5.39 -28.95
CA LYS A 351 -1.01 -5.03 -29.93
C LYS A 351 -2.38 -5.27 -29.33
N GLY A 352 -3.14 -4.20 -29.12
CA GLY A 352 -4.47 -4.31 -28.51
C GLY A 352 -5.02 -2.97 -28.06
N SER A 353 -6.15 -3.04 -27.36
CA SER A 353 -6.88 -1.87 -26.83
C SER A 353 -6.77 -1.71 -25.31
N THR A 354 -6.14 -2.64 -24.60
CA THR A 354 -6.05 -2.63 -23.13
C THR A 354 -4.60 -2.44 -22.67
N CYS A 355 -4.41 -1.83 -21.50
CA CYS A 355 -3.10 -1.73 -20.85
C CYS A 355 -2.70 -3.05 -20.20
N VAL A 356 -1.41 -3.37 -20.26
CA VAL A 356 -0.85 -4.58 -19.67
C VAL A 356 0.45 -4.23 -18.97
N SER A 357 0.60 -4.68 -17.71
CA SER A 357 1.89 -4.61 -17.04
C SER A 357 2.73 -5.81 -17.41
N VAL A 358 3.98 -5.57 -17.81
CA VAL A 358 4.96 -6.59 -18.17
C VAL A 358 6.15 -6.44 -17.25
N GLN A 359 6.45 -7.49 -16.49
CA GLN A 359 7.59 -7.50 -15.61
C GLN A 359 8.59 -8.56 -16.05
N VAL A 360 9.87 -8.22 -16.00
CA VAL A 360 10.97 -9.14 -16.30
C VAL A 360 11.81 -9.33 -15.03
N CYS A 361 11.93 -10.58 -14.59
CA CYS A 361 12.55 -10.93 -13.32
C CYS A 361 13.71 -11.89 -13.54
N THR A 362 14.90 -11.57 -13.01
CA THR A 362 16.07 -12.44 -13.11
C THR A 362 16.36 -13.08 -11.75
N PHE A 363 16.35 -14.41 -11.68
CA PHE A 363 16.81 -15.15 -10.51
C PHE A 363 18.22 -15.68 -10.77
N THR A 364 19.17 -15.36 -9.89
CA THR A 364 20.55 -15.83 -9.98
C THR A 364 20.94 -16.56 -8.70
N CYS A 365 21.34 -17.83 -8.82
CA CYS A 365 21.95 -18.55 -7.70
C CYS A 365 23.42 -18.14 -7.58
N LEU A 366 23.82 -17.58 -6.43
CA LEU A 366 25.21 -17.24 -6.14
C LEU A 366 25.86 -18.41 -5.40
N THR A 367 26.55 -19.30 -6.13
CA THR A 367 27.41 -20.33 -5.54
C THR A 367 28.88 -19.86 -5.53
N SER A 368 29.65 -20.23 -4.50
CA SER A 368 31.07 -19.83 -4.37
C SER A 368 31.97 -20.39 -5.48
N THR A 369 31.49 -21.40 -6.20
CA THR A 369 32.11 -21.94 -7.42
C THR A 369 31.14 -21.72 -8.57
N SER A 370 31.66 -21.07 -9.61
CA SER A 370 30.96 -20.55 -10.78
C SER A 370 30.04 -21.56 -11.47
N MET A 371 28.73 -21.36 -11.31
CA MET A 371 27.75 -21.58 -12.38
C MET A 371 26.57 -20.62 -12.18
N LEU A 372 26.60 -19.52 -12.94
CA LEU A 372 25.49 -18.58 -13.06
C LEU A 372 24.46 -19.18 -14.02
N VAL A 373 23.31 -19.64 -13.51
CA VAL A 373 22.13 -19.89 -14.34
C VAL A 373 21.14 -18.76 -14.06
N PRO A 374 21.16 -17.67 -14.84
CA PRO A 374 20.13 -16.64 -14.74
C PRO A 374 18.83 -17.19 -15.33
N VAL A 375 17.80 -17.32 -14.49
CA VAL A 375 16.44 -17.63 -14.94
C VAL A 375 15.71 -16.30 -15.13
N LEU A 376 15.36 -15.99 -16.37
CA LEU A 376 14.59 -14.79 -16.70
C LEU A 376 13.12 -15.18 -16.90
N LEU A 377 12.27 -14.62 -16.07
CA LEU A 377 10.84 -14.83 -16.05
C LEU A 377 10.15 -13.57 -16.56
N VAL A 378 9.33 -13.69 -17.60
CA VAL A 378 8.42 -12.60 -18.00
C VAL A 378 7.07 -12.90 -17.40
N MET A 379 6.61 -12.01 -16.54
CA MET A 379 5.32 -12.10 -15.86
C MET A 379 4.35 -11.05 -16.36
N PHE A 380 3.08 -11.41 -16.40
CA PHE A 380 1.98 -10.51 -16.72
C PHE A 380 0.99 -10.49 -15.56
N SER A 381 0.72 -9.29 -15.06
CA SER A 381 -0.36 -9.00 -14.11
C SER A 381 -1.18 -7.83 -14.67
N PHE A 382 -2.51 -7.93 -14.64
CA PHE A 382 -3.43 -6.82 -15.00
C PHE A 382 -3.96 -6.16 -13.72
N VAL A 383 -4.43 -4.92 -13.69
CA VAL A 383 -4.73 -3.91 -14.71
C VAL A 383 -3.96 -2.65 -14.32
N LEU A 384 -3.17 -2.08 -15.23
CA LEU A 384 -2.62 -0.75 -15.04
C LEU A 384 -3.69 0.29 -15.39
N PRO A 385 -3.91 1.28 -14.54
CA PRO A 385 -4.70 2.45 -14.87
C PRO A 385 -4.28 3.24 -16.09
N GLY A 386 -5.20 3.43 -17.04
CA GLY A 386 -5.16 4.57 -17.97
C GLY A 386 -3.94 4.68 -18.88
N CYS A 387 -3.93 3.95 -20.00
CA CYS A 387 -3.19 4.40 -21.18
C CYS A 387 -4.02 5.51 -21.84
N MET A 388 -3.90 6.74 -21.32
CA MET A 388 -4.22 7.90 -22.15
C MET A 388 -3.16 7.94 -23.24
N PHE A 389 -3.48 7.41 -24.42
CA PHE A 389 -2.72 7.75 -25.61
C PHE A 389 -2.81 9.27 -25.78
N PRO A 390 -1.69 10.01 -25.89
CA PRO A 390 -1.77 11.26 -26.61
C PRO A 390 -2.25 10.89 -28.01
N GLN A 391 -3.46 11.32 -28.37
CA GLN A 391 -3.81 11.46 -29.78
C GLN A 391 -2.80 12.45 -30.35
N HIS A 392 -1.72 11.94 -30.92
CA HIS A 392 -0.93 12.74 -31.83
C HIS A 392 -1.79 12.91 -33.09
N PRO A 393 -2.14 14.15 -33.49
CA PRO A 393 -2.70 14.37 -34.80
C PRO A 393 -1.62 14.02 -35.82
N ASP A 394 -2.07 13.45 -36.94
CA ASP A 394 -1.27 13.07 -38.09
C ASP A 394 -0.14 14.08 -38.38
N THR A 395 1.09 13.58 -38.44
CA THR A 395 2.16 14.27 -39.16
C THR A 395 2.71 13.31 -40.21
N HIS A 396 2.38 13.66 -41.44
CA HIS A 396 2.92 13.15 -42.70
C HIS A 396 4.45 13.17 -42.77
#